data_AF-A0A7R9Q5E2-F1
#
_entry.id   AF-A0A7R9Q5E2-F1
#
_cell.length_a   1.000
_cell.length_b   1.000
_cell.length_c   1.000
_cell.angle_alpha   90.00
_cell.angle_beta   90.00
_cell.angle_gamma   90.00
#
_symmetry.space_group_name_H-M   'P 1'
#
loop_
_entity.id
_entity.type
_entity.pdbx_description
1 polymer ?
#
loop_
_entity_poly.entity_id
_entity_poly.type
_entity_poly.pdbx_seq_one_letter_code
_entity_poly.pdbx_strand_id
1 'polypeptide(L)'
;MDSMKPLINNGPPVYGTKNPSFNSFVSPGALIVVAYFATTTVTCHLLIKERTDGLVDRNLVAGVKPLEFVLSHIILQLFMLSFQVGLKLVLAFAVFAVPNMGSIVSASALTFLQGCCGLMFGLMISSLCPDEMYATTLCIGAFFPTVIMGGMFWPLESMPTGLRYFSQILPSSLAIESLRSILLRGWGLSHYQVVVGFMRLGY
;
A
#
# COMPACT_ATOMS: atom_id res chain seq x y z
N MET A 1 -27.11 -19.57 -45.75
CA MET A 1 -27.12 -18.21 -45.17
C MET A 1 -27.16 -18.37 -43.66
N ASP A 2 -26.15 -19.02 -43.08
CA ASP A 2 -24.82 -18.51 -42.70
C ASP A 2 -24.80 -18.20 -41.22
N SER A 3 -24.15 -19.13 -40.52
CA SER A 3 -24.00 -19.24 -39.08
C SER A 3 -23.23 -18.03 -38.58
N MET A 4 -23.93 -17.09 -37.92
CA MET A 4 -23.33 -15.94 -37.28
C MET A 4 -22.54 -16.40 -36.04
N LYS A 5 -21.31 -16.85 -36.27
CA LYS A 5 -20.28 -17.03 -35.25
C LYS A 5 -20.12 -15.71 -34.50
N PRO A 6 -20.23 -15.68 -33.16
CA PRO A 6 -19.79 -14.53 -32.40
C PRO A 6 -18.28 -14.37 -32.60
N LEU A 7 -17.88 -13.26 -33.24
CA LEU A 7 -16.49 -12.90 -33.59
C LEU A 7 -15.61 -12.55 -32.38
N ILE A 8 -16.05 -12.88 -31.17
CA ILE A 8 -15.29 -12.62 -29.94
C ILE A 8 -14.91 -13.98 -29.36
N ASN A 9 -13.80 -14.51 -29.86
CA ASN A 9 -13.07 -15.58 -29.20
C ASN A 9 -12.55 -15.01 -27.88
N ASN A 10 -13.37 -15.09 -26.83
CA ASN A 10 -12.95 -14.84 -25.48
C ASN A 10 -11.95 -15.94 -25.12
N GLY A 11 -10.65 -15.64 -25.28
CA GLY A 11 -9.60 -16.42 -24.64
C GLY A 11 -9.91 -16.61 -23.14
N PRO A 12 -9.29 -17.61 -22.48
CA PRO A 12 -9.56 -17.88 -21.08
C PRO A 12 -9.44 -16.57 -20.28
N PRO A 13 -10.37 -16.30 -19.35
CA PRO A 13 -10.48 -14.99 -18.73
C PRO A 13 -9.17 -14.66 -18.00
N VAL A 14 -8.61 -13.50 -18.33
CA VAL A 14 -7.31 -13.00 -17.84
C VAL A 14 -7.31 -12.79 -16.30
N TYR A 15 -8.50 -12.83 -15.70
CA TYR A 15 -8.81 -12.94 -14.27
C TYR A 15 -9.82 -14.08 -14.07
N GLY A 16 -9.65 -14.91 -13.03
CA GLY A 16 -10.40 -16.17 -12.85
C GLY A 16 -11.93 -16.11 -12.91
N THR A 17 -12.53 -17.30 -13.07
CA THR A 17 -13.96 -17.73 -13.17
C THR A 17 -15.04 -16.73 -13.60
N LYS A 18 -15.92 -17.22 -14.48
CA LYS A 18 -17.04 -16.55 -15.18
C LYS A 18 -18.08 -15.78 -14.33
N ASN A 19 -17.96 -15.78 -12.99
CA ASN A 19 -18.75 -14.98 -12.02
C ASN A 19 -17.86 -14.46 -10.88
N PRO A 20 -16.97 -13.48 -11.11
CA PRO A 20 -16.20 -12.89 -10.03
C PRO A 20 -17.03 -11.76 -9.38
N SER A 21 -17.33 -11.90 -8.10
CA SER A 21 -17.94 -10.82 -7.31
C SER A 21 -17.01 -9.61 -7.32
N PHE A 22 -17.52 -8.41 -7.59
CA PHE A 22 -16.74 -7.15 -7.56
C PHE A 22 -15.89 -7.00 -6.28
N ASN A 23 -16.38 -7.53 -5.16
CA ASN A 23 -15.66 -7.57 -3.89
C ASN A 23 -14.30 -8.27 -3.98
N SER A 24 -14.16 -9.36 -4.74
CA SER A 24 -12.90 -10.10 -4.88
C SER A 24 -11.86 -9.34 -5.72
N PHE A 25 -12.31 -8.45 -6.60
CA PHE A 25 -11.43 -7.58 -7.38
C PHE A 25 -10.96 -6.35 -6.60
N VAL A 26 -11.86 -5.75 -5.82
CA VAL A 26 -11.59 -4.49 -5.10
C VAL A 26 -10.90 -4.74 -3.76
N SER A 27 -11.19 -5.85 -3.08
CA SER A 27 -10.60 -6.22 -1.79
C SER A 27 -9.06 -6.14 -1.73
N PRO A 28 -8.29 -6.72 -2.68
CA PRO A 28 -6.83 -6.65 -2.62
C PRO A 28 -6.30 -5.21 -2.77
N GLY A 29 -6.89 -4.42 -3.68
CA GLY A 29 -6.51 -3.01 -3.85
C GLY A 29 -6.83 -2.18 -2.61
N ALA A 30 -8.01 -2.40 -2.02
CA ALA A 30 -8.43 -1.75 -0.78
C ALA A 30 -7.46 -2.03 0.36
N LEU A 31 -7.04 -3.28 0.53
CA LEU A 31 -6.12 -3.68 1.60
C LEU A 31 -4.79 -2.92 1.51
N ILE A 32 -4.23 -2.74 0.31
CA ILE A 32 -2.95 -2.03 0.14
C ILE A 32 -3.10 -0.53 0.34
N VAL A 33 -4.15 0.08 -0.22
CA VAL A 33 -4.40 1.51 -0.05
C VAL A 33 -4.63 1.84 1.42
N VAL A 34 -5.46 1.05 2.11
CA VAL A 34 -5.70 1.21 3.55
C VAL A 34 -4.42 0.92 4.34
N ALA A 35 -3.63 -0.08 3.97
CA ALA A 35 -2.37 -0.38 4.64
C ALA A 35 -1.40 0.80 4.57
N TYR A 36 -1.21 1.35 3.38
CA TYR A 36 -0.37 2.51 3.13
C TYR A 36 -0.87 3.72 3.93
N PHE A 37 -2.13 4.07 3.78
CA PHE A 37 -2.71 5.25 4.42
C PHE A 37 -2.68 5.17 5.95
N ALA A 38 -3.02 4.00 6.51
CA ALA A 38 -2.98 3.80 7.95
C ALA A 38 -1.56 3.98 8.51
N THR A 39 -0.55 3.38 7.84
CA THR A 39 0.84 3.51 8.29
C THR A 39 1.35 4.95 8.14
N THR A 40 1.07 5.62 7.02
CA THR A 40 1.41 7.04 6.81
C THR A 40 0.81 7.93 7.89
N THR A 41 -0.48 7.77 8.19
CA THR A 41 -1.20 8.61 9.16
C THR A 41 -0.67 8.42 10.58
N VAL A 42 -0.46 7.17 11.00
CA VAL A 42 0.10 6.87 12.33
C VAL A 42 1.52 7.44 12.48
N THR A 43 2.36 7.26 11.46
CA THR A 43 3.74 7.78 11.45
C THR A 43 3.76 9.31 11.55
N CYS A 44 2.93 9.97 10.74
CA CYS A 44 2.84 11.42 10.70
C CYS A 44 2.36 12.00 12.04
N HIS A 45 1.29 11.43 12.59
CA HIS A 45 0.72 11.87 13.86
C HIS A 45 1.69 11.66 15.03
N LEU A 46 2.37 10.51 15.09
CA LEU A 46 3.33 10.20 16.14
C LEU A 46 4.46 11.24 16.19
N LEU A 47 5.09 11.53 15.04
CA LEU A 47 6.20 12.47 14.98
C LEU A 47 5.80 13.91 15.29
N ILE A 48 4.64 14.34 14.81
CA ILE A 48 4.19 15.72 15.06
C ILE A 48 3.86 15.90 16.52
N LYS A 49 3.18 14.92 17.12
CA LYS A 49 2.90 14.94 18.56
C LYS A 49 4.19 15.02 19.38
N GLU A 50 5.22 14.24 19.02
CA GLU A 50 6.53 14.30 19.68
C GLU A 50 7.20 15.68 19.56
N ARG A 51 7.04 16.36 18.41
CA ARG A 51 7.56 17.73 18.23
C ARG A 51 6.76 18.75 19.03
N THR A 52 5.43 18.69 18.98
CA THR A 52 4.53 19.62 19.68
C THR A 52 4.67 19.52 21.20
N ASP A 53 4.90 18.31 21.73
CA ASP A 53 5.16 18.08 23.15
C ASP A 53 6.58 18.54 23.59
N GLY A 54 7.41 19.04 22.66
CA GLY A 54 8.78 19.47 22.94
C GLY A 54 9.72 18.33 23.35
N LEU A 55 9.35 17.07 23.08
CA LEU A 55 10.15 15.91 23.46
C LEU A 55 11.49 15.88 22.72
N VAL A 56 11.53 16.41 21.50
CA VAL A 56 12.76 16.54 20.71
C VAL A 56 13.78 17.43 21.43
N ASP A 57 13.36 18.61 21.89
CA ASP A 57 14.24 19.55 22.62
C ASP A 57 14.66 19.00 23.98
N ARG A 58 13.74 18.31 24.68
CA ARG A 58 14.04 17.70 25.98
C ARG A 58 15.06 16.55 25.87
N ASN A 59 14.97 15.75 24.81
CA ASN A 59 15.94 14.68 24.54
C ASN A 59 17.33 15.23 24.16
N LEU A 60 17.38 16.35 23.43
CA LEU A 60 18.63 17.04 23.13
C LEU A 60 19.29 17.61 24.39
N VAL A 61 18.51 18.21 25.29
CA VAL A 61 19.01 18.72 26.59
C VAL A 61 19.47 17.60 27.52
N ALA A 62 18.86 16.41 27.43
CA ALA A 62 19.27 15.21 28.18
C ALA A 62 20.59 14.60 27.67
N GLY A 63 21.22 15.16 26.63
CA GLY A 63 22.50 14.70 26.09
C GLY A 63 22.39 13.47 25.17
N VAL A 64 21.19 13.14 24.70
CA VAL A 64 20.98 12.03 23.75
C VAL A 64 21.45 12.48 22.37
N LYS A 65 22.25 11.63 21.69
CA LYS A 65 22.73 11.95 20.35
C LYS A 65 21.55 11.93 19.37
N PRO A 66 21.48 12.85 18.40
CA PRO A 66 20.39 12.88 17.42
C PRO A 66 20.30 11.58 16.59
N LEU A 67 21.43 10.89 16.37
CA LEU A 67 21.46 9.58 15.69
C LEU A 67 20.79 8.46 16.51
N GLU A 68 20.97 8.45 17.83
CA GLU A 68 20.36 7.45 18.72
C GLU A 68 18.84 7.67 18.82
N PHE A 69 18.40 8.93 18.80
CA PHE A 69 16.99 9.30 18.75
C PHE A 69 16.30 8.80 17.46
N VAL A 70 16.90 9.06 16.30
CA VAL A 70 16.35 8.62 15.00
C VAL A 70 16.32 7.09 14.89
N LEU A 71 17.37 6.39 15.35
CA LEU A 71 17.40 4.93 15.36
C LEU A 71 16.28 4.32 16.22
N SER A 72 16.09 4.86 17.42
CA SER A 72 15.03 4.40 18.32
C SER A 72 13.65 4.59 17.69
N HIS A 73 13.44 5.72 17.03
CA HIS A 73 12.19 6.03 16.36
C HIS A 73 11.93 5.09 15.18
N ILE A 74 12.93 4.81 14.34
CA ILE A 74 12.82 3.85 13.22
C ILE A 74 12.48 2.44 13.74
N ILE A 75 13.13 1.99 14.81
CA ILE A 75 12.88 0.65 15.39
C ILE A 75 11.45 0.55 15.92
N LEU A 76 10.97 1.58 16.65
CA LEU A 76 9.61 1.62 17.17
C LEU A 76 8.57 1.62 16.03
N GLN A 77 8.81 2.40 14.98
CA GLN A 77 7.93 2.44 13.82
C GLN A 77 7.92 1.12 13.04
N LEU A 78 9.06 0.44 12.90
CA LEU A 78 9.13 -0.89 12.29
C LEU A 78 8.35 -1.92 13.11
N PHE A 79 8.47 -1.90 14.43
CA PHE A 79 7.70 -2.79 15.31
C PHE A 79 6.19 -2.53 15.19
N MET A 80 5.78 -1.26 15.22
CA MET A 80 4.39 -0.87 15.01
C MET A 80 3.87 -1.28 13.63
N LEU A 81 4.69 -1.14 12.59
CA LEU A 81 4.37 -1.58 11.24
C LEU A 81 4.11 -3.09 11.19
N SER A 82 4.99 -3.91 11.77
CA SER A 82 4.80 -5.36 11.83
C SER A 82 3.48 -5.73 12.51
N PHE A 83 3.14 -5.05 13.62
CA PHE A 83 1.86 -5.26 14.30
C PHE A 83 0.66 -4.88 13.41
N GLN A 84 0.71 -3.73 12.74
CA GLN A 84 -0.34 -3.30 11.83
C GLN A 84 -0.53 -4.28 10.66
N VAL A 85 0.56 -4.79 10.08
CA VAL A 85 0.51 -5.77 8.98
C VAL A 85 -0.18 -7.05 9.46
N GLY A 86 0.15 -7.53 10.66
CA GLY A 86 -0.52 -8.69 11.27
C GLY A 86 -2.03 -8.47 11.42
N LEU A 87 -2.44 -7.32 11.98
CA LEU A 87 -3.85 -6.96 12.14
C LEU A 87 -4.60 -6.90 10.79
N LYS A 88 -3.97 -6.28 9.78
CA LYS A 88 -4.53 -6.17 8.41
C LYS A 88 -4.70 -7.54 7.76
N LEU A 89 -3.75 -8.46 7.98
CA LEU A 89 -3.83 -9.84 7.49
C LEU A 89 -5.00 -10.60 8.14
N VAL A 90 -5.15 -10.50 9.47
CA VAL A 90 -6.26 -11.13 10.20
C VAL A 90 -7.60 -10.59 9.70
N LEU A 91 -7.72 -9.27 9.53
CA LEU A 91 -8.92 -8.65 8.96
C LEU A 91 -9.20 -9.10 7.52
N ALA A 92 -8.17 -9.24 6.69
CA ALA A 92 -8.33 -9.73 5.32
C ALA A 92 -8.92 -11.15 5.29
N PHE A 93 -8.48 -12.05 6.17
CA PHE A 93 -9.04 -13.41 6.24
C PHE A 93 -10.42 -13.47 6.91
N ALA A 94 -10.62 -12.73 8.00
CA ALA A 94 -11.86 -12.78 8.78
C ALA A 94 -13.03 -12.03 8.13
N VAL A 95 -12.77 -10.86 7.51
CA VAL A 95 -13.82 -9.97 6.98
C VAL A 95 -14.07 -10.20 5.50
N PHE A 96 -13.02 -10.37 4.71
CA PHE A 96 -13.13 -10.44 3.25
C PHE A 96 -13.22 -11.86 2.70
N ALA A 97 -13.02 -12.89 3.54
CA ALA A 97 -13.02 -14.31 3.15
C ALA A 97 -12.28 -14.54 1.84
N VAL A 98 -11.15 -13.84 1.66
CA VAL A 98 -10.46 -13.75 0.37
C VAL A 98 -10.07 -15.17 -0.06
N PRO A 99 -10.48 -15.65 -1.24
CA PRO A 99 -10.08 -16.95 -1.74
C PRO A 99 -8.57 -16.94 -1.96
N ASN A 100 -7.84 -17.44 -0.97
CA ASN A 100 -6.39 -17.36 -0.95
C ASN A 100 -5.80 -18.48 -1.82
N MET A 101 -5.81 -18.27 -3.13
CA MET A 101 -5.21 -19.16 -4.13
C MET A 101 -3.67 -19.01 -4.19
N GLY A 102 -3.09 -18.03 -3.48
CA GLY A 102 -1.65 -17.73 -3.42
C GLY A 102 -1.03 -17.92 -2.02
N SER A 103 0.29 -17.73 -1.91
CA SER A 103 1.01 -17.88 -0.63
C SER A 103 0.79 -16.69 0.31
N ILE A 104 0.29 -16.95 1.52
CA ILE A 104 0.08 -15.96 2.58
C ILE A 104 1.36 -15.14 2.84
N VAL A 105 2.52 -15.79 2.76
CA VAL A 105 3.83 -15.19 2.99
C VAL A 105 4.16 -14.10 1.97
N SER A 106 3.77 -14.29 0.70
CA SER A 106 3.98 -13.28 -0.33
C SER A 106 3.08 -12.06 -0.14
N ALA A 107 1.84 -12.26 0.30
CA ALA A 107 0.92 -11.16 0.60
C ALA A 107 1.38 -10.36 1.82
N SER A 108 1.85 -11.02 2.88
CA SER A 108 2.39 -10.34 4.06
C SER A 108 3.65 -9.55 3.75
N ALA A 109 4.57 -10.12 2.96
CA ALA A 109 5.81 -9.43 2.59
C ALA A 109 5.55 -8.19 1.73
N LEU A 110 4.60 -8.27 0.78
CA LEU A 110 4.22 -7.13 -0.05
C LEU A 110 3.52 -6.03 0.77
N THR A 111 2.63 -6.41 1.69
CA THR A 111 1.94 -5.47 2.59
C THR A 111 2.94 -4.79 3.54
N PHE A 112 3.97 -5.51 3.97
CA PHE A 112 5.06 -4.98 4.78
C PHE A 112 5.90 -3.96 4.01
N LEU A 113 6.33 -4.28 2.79
CA LEU A 113 7.03 -3.34 1.90
C LEU A 113 6.20 -2.09 1.61
N GLN A 114 4.90 -2.25 1.35
CA GLN A 114 4.01 -1.12 1.18
C GLN A 114 3.96 -0.25 2.45
N GLY A 115 3.91 -0.88 3.61
CA GLY A 115 3.95 -0.18 4.89
C GLY A 115 5.25 0.60 5.10
N CYS A 116 6.41 0.03 4.74
CA CYS A 116 7.69 0.76 4.75
C CYS A 116 7.65 2.00 3.87
N CYS A 117 7.05 1.90 2.68
CA CYS A 117 6.86 3.05 1.81
C CYS A 117 5.92 4.11 2.43
N GLY A 118 4.81 3.68 3.04
CA GLY A 118 3.90 4.58 3.77
C GLY A 118 4.56 5.28 4.95
N LEU A 119 5.45 4.58 5.65
CA LEU A 119 6.28 5.14 6.71
C LEU A 119 7.19 6.25 6.15
N MET A 120 7.96 5.99 5.09
CA MET A 120 8.81 7.03 4.46
C MET A 120 8.00 8.25 4.00
N PHE A 121 6.83 8.02 3.41
CA PHE A 121 5.95 9.11 2.99
C PHE A 121 5.37 9.89 4.18
N GLY A 122 5.02 9.21 5.27
CA GLY A 122 4.57 9.82 6.52
C GLY A 122 5.66 10.66 7.19
N LEU A 123 6.91 10.18 7.18
CA LEU A 123 8.08 10.95 7.63
C LEU A 123 8.25 12.23 6.80
N MET A 124 8.12 12.13 5.47
CA MET A 124 8.24 13.27 4.57
C MET A 124 7.17 14.33 4.87
N ILE A 125 5.90 13.92 4.98
CA ILE A 125 4.79 14.84 5.32
C ILE A 125 5.01 15.48 6.70
N SER A 126 5.39 14.69 7.70
CA SER A 126 5.67 15.18 9.05
C SER A 126 6.79 16.22 9.08
N SER A 127 7.78 16.10 8.20
CA SER A 127 8.85 17.10 8.08
C SER A 127 8.39 18.44 7.52
N LEU A 128 7.33 18.47 6.71
CA LEU A 128 6.81 19.71 6.09
C LEU A 128 5.81 20.45 6.99
N CYS A 129 5.20 19.77 7.97
CA CYS A 129 4.11 20.31 8.77
C CYS A 129 4.59 20.78 10.16
N PRO A 130 4.26 22.02 10.57
CA PRO A 130 4.55 22.49 11.92
C PRO A 130 3.45 22.14 12.95
N ASP A 131 2.22 21.94 12.50
CA ASP A 131 1.03 21.82 13.35
C ASP A 131 0.23 20.53 13.10
N GLU A 132 -0.36 19.97 14.15
CA GLU A 132 -1.13 18.72 14.13
C GLU A 132 -2.40 18.80 13.26
N MET A 133 -3.15 19.90 13.35
CA MET A 133 -4.35 20.12 12.53
C MET A 133 -4.02 20.27 11.03
N TYR A 134 -2.93 20.98 10.71
CA TYR A 134 -2.49 21.16 9.32
C TYR A 134 -2.00 19.84 8.73
N ALA A 135 -1.28 19.04 9.51
CA ALA A 135 -0.80 17.75 9.06
C ALA A 135 -1.91 16.73 8.85
N THR A 136 -2.92 16.71 9.71
CA THR A 136 -4.08 15.84 9.54
C THR A 136 -4.83 16.21 8.25
N THR A 137 -4.98 17.51 7.99
CA THR A 137 -5.58 18.03 6.75
C THR A 137 -4.75 17.63 5.53
N LEU A 138 -3.42 17.71 5.60
CA LEU A 138 -2.52 17.28 4.52
C LEU A 138 -2.54 15.76 4.31
N CYS A 139 -2.64 14.96 5.37
CA CYS A 139 -2.79 13.50 5.26
C CYS A 139 -4.09 13.15 4.53
N ILE A 140 -5.21 13.78 4.91
CA ILE A 140 -6.49 13.61 4.22
C ILE A 140 -6.37 14.09 2.77
N GLY A 141 -5.71 15.22 2.54
CA GLY A 141 -5.44 15.75 1.19
C GLY A 141 -4.61 14.79 0.33
N ALA A 142 -3.64 14.07 0.92
CA ALA A 142 -2.83 13.07 0.24
C ALA A 142 -3.54 11.72 0.06
N PHE A 143 -4.60 11.45 0.83
CA PHE A 143 -5.40 10.23 0.69
C PHE A 143 -6.13 10.20 -0.66
N PHE A 144 -6.84 11.26 -1.00
CA PHE A 144 -7.61 11.36 -2.25
C PHE A 144 -6.79 11.05 -3.52
N PRO A 145 -5.62 11.68 -3.78
CA PRO A 145 -4.83 11.38 -4.96
C PRO A 145 -4.27 9.96 -4.91
N THR A 146 -3.92 9.45 -3.72
CA THR A 146 -3.43 8.07 -3.57
C THR A 146 -4.51 7.05 -3.93
N VAL A 147 -5.77 7.29 -3.56
CA VAL A 147 -6.91 6.42 -3.88
C VAL A 147 -7.21 6.47 -5.39
N ILE A 148 -7.20 7.66 -5.98
CA ILE A 148 -7.50 7.87 -7.41
C ILE A 148 -6.39 7.28 -8.29
N MET A 149 -5.12 7.54 -7.96
CA MET A 149 -3.96 7.06 -8.72
C MET A 149 -3.55 5.62 -8.40
N GLY A 150 -3.92 5.10 -7.23
CA GLY A 150 -3.51 3.78 -6.76
C GLY A 150 -4.05 2.62 -7.61
N GLY A 151 -5.07 2.85 -8.44
CA GLY A 151 -5.60 1.79 -9.31
C GLY A 151 -6.46 0.76 -8.58
N MET A 152 -6.99 1.10 -7.40
CA MET A 152 -7.95 0.27 -6.67
C MET A 152 -9.28 0.14 -7.42
N PHE A 153 -9.76 1.22 -8.03
CA PHE A 153 -11.02 1.25 -8.78
C PHE A 153 -10.86 0.89 -10.25
N TRP A 154 -9.67 1.04 -10.82
CA TRP A 154 -9.43 0.91 -12.25
C TRP A 154 -8.10 0.21 -12.53
N PRO A 155 -8.07 -0.84 -13.37
CA PRO A 155 -6.83 -1.52 -13.71
C PRO A 155 -5.87 -0.62 -14.50
N LEU A 156 -4.57 -0.76 -14.25
CA LEU A 156 -3.49 -0.01 -14.94
C LEU A 156 -3.55 -0.16 -16.46
N GLU A 157 -4.06 -1.28 -16.97
CA GLU A 157 -4.25 -1.51 -18.41
C GLU A 157 -5.30 -0.61 -19.06
N SER A 158 -6.23 -0.08 -18.29
CA SER A 158 -7.33 0.75 -18.79
C SER A 158 -7.12 2.25 -18.53
N MET A 159 -5.95 2.66 -18.02
CA MET A 159 -5.62 4.07 -17.80
C MET A 159 -5.06 4.74 -19.08
N PRO A 160 -5.45 6.00 -19.38
CA PRO A 160 -4.83 6.78 -20.45
C PRO A 160 -3.35 7.07 -20.16
N THR A 161 -2.54 7.24 -21.20
CA THR A 161 -1.06 7.29 -21.15
C THR A 161 -0.50 8.31 -20.14
N GLY A 162 -1.20 9.45 -19.94
CA GLY A 162 -0.81 10.45 -18.95
C GLY A 162 -0.92 9.96 -17.51
N LEU A 163 -2.05 9.37 -17.12
CA LEU A 163 -2.25 8.83 -15.76
C LEU A 163 -1.31 7.65 -15.48
N ARG A 164 -1.00 6.85 -16.51
CA ARG A 164 -0.09 5.71 -16.40
C ARG A 164 1.32 6.15 -15.97
N TYR A 165 1.81 7.29 -16.46
CA TYR A 165 3.12 7.82 -16.05
C TYR A 165 3.15 8.20 -14.57
N PHE A 166 2.13 8.92 -14.08
CA PHE A 166 2.05 9.30 -12.67
C PHE A 166 1.81 8.11 -11.74
N SER A 167 0.99 7.16 -12.16
CA SER A 167 0.70 5.95 -11.42
C SER A 167 1.95 5.06 -11.30
N GLN A 168 2.83 5.04 -12.30
CA GLN A 168 4.13 4.34 -12.25
C GLN A 168 5.16 4.99 -11.32
N ILE A 169 5.04 6.29 -11.03
CA ILE A 169 5.90 6.99 -10.06
C ILE A 169 5.48 6.63 -8.63
N LEU A 170 4.19 6.33 -8.42
CA LEU A 170 3.67 5.99 -7.11
C LEU A 170 3.91 4.49 -6.82
N PRO A 171 4.80 4.16 -5.85
CA PRO A 171 5.07 2.76 -5.47
C PRO A 171 3.81 2.03 -5.00
N SER A 172 2.81 2.77 -4.50
CA SER A 172 1.52 2.23 -4.09
C SER A 172 0.73 1.59 -5.22
N SER A 173 0.79 2.11 -6.45
CA SER A 173 0.02 1.53 -7.56
C SER A 173 0.60 0.19 -8.04
N LEU A 174 1.93 0.09 -8.09
CA LEU A 174 2.64 -1.14 -8.46
C LEU A 174 2.44 -2.25 -7.41
N ALA A 175 2.35 -1.89 -6.13
CA ALA A 175 1.98 -2.81 -5.06
C ALA A 175 0.56 -3.36 -5.25
N ILE A 176 -0.40 -2.49 -5.61
CA ILE A 176 -1.80 -2.89 -5.87
C ILE A 176 -1.88 -3.88 -7.04
N GLU A 177 -1.15 -3.63 -8.12
CA GLU A 177 -1.11 -4.51 -9.29
C GLU A 177 -0.48 -5.88 -8.96
N SER A 178 0.64 -5.90 -8.24
CA SER A 178 1.32 -7.12 -7.84
C SER A 178 0.49 -7.97 -6.87
N LEU A 179 -0.17 -7.37 -5.87
CA LEU A 179 -1.05 -8.13 -4.97
C LEU A 179 -2.28 -8.69 -5.68
N ARG A 180 -2.85 -7.92 -6.61
CA ARG A 180 -3.94 -8.39 -7.46
C ARG A 180 -3.52 -9.61 -8.28
N SER A 181 -2.29 -9.62 -8.81
CA SER A 181 -1.74 -10.78 -9.53
C SER A 181 -1.54 -12.00 -8.62
N ILE A 182 -1.14 -11.81 -7.35
CA ILE A 182 -0.95 -12.88 -6.37
C ILE A 182 -2.30 -13.49 -5.95
N LEU A 183 -3.27 -12.65 -5.59
CA LEU A 183 -4.56 -13.10 -5.04
C LEU A 183 -5.52 -13.65 -6.10
N LEU A 184 -5.58 -13.05 -7.30
CA LEU A 184 -6.50 -13.51 -8.36
C LEU A 184 -5.92 -14.61 -9.26
N ARG A 185 -4.58 -14.71 -9.39
CA ARG A 185 -3.95 -15.72 -10.24
C ARG A 185 -3.24 -16.84 -9.47
N GLY A 186 -3.08 -16.72 -8.15
CA GLY A 186 -2.35 -17.69 -7.33
C GLY A 186 -0.86 -17.79 -7.67
N TRP A 187 -0.31 -16.78 -8.35
CA TRP A 187 1.06 -16.78 -8.83
C TRP A 187 2.05 -16.63 -7.67
N GLY A 188 2.95 -17.60 -7.53
CA GLY A 188 4.04 -17.55 -6.53
C GLY A 188 5.11 -16.50 -6.87
N LEU A 189 6.04 -16.30 -5.92
CA LEU A 189 7.17 -15.35 -5.96
C LEU A 189 8.07 -15.42 -7.21
N SER A 190 7.89 -16.40 -8.09
CA SER A 190 8.68 -16.60 -9.31
C SER A 190 8.16 -15.82 -10.52
N HIS A 191 7.00 -15.14 -10.43
CA HIS A 191 6.44 -14.41 -11.56
C HIS A 191 6.93 -12.95 -11.63
N TYR A 192 7.37 -12.54 -12.82
CA TYR A 192 7.92 -11.21 -13.14
C TYR A 192 7.11 -10.03 -12.58
N GLN A 193 5.77 -10.08 -12.57
CA GLN A 193 4.94 -8.98 -12.04
C GLN A 193 5.04 -8.80 -10.52
N VAL A 194 5.28 -9.89 -9.78
CA VAL A 194 5.54 -9.84 -8.33
C VAL A 194 6.94 -9.32 -8.06
N VAL A 195 7.93 -9.81 -8.83
CA VAL A 195 9.33 -9.35 -8.73
C VAL A 195 9.46 -7.87 -9.06
N VAL A 196 8.74 -7.35 -10.07
CA VAL A 196 8.76 -5.91 -10.39
C VAL A 196 8.17 -5.06 -9.26
N GLY A 197 7.12 -5.54 -8.59
CA GLY A 197 6.56 -4.89 -7.40
C GLY A 197 7.57 -4.87 -6.24
N PHE A 198 8.16 -6.03 -5.92
CA PHE A 198 9.20 -6.14 -4.89
C PHE A 198 10.45 -5.34 -5.21
N MET A 199 10.91 -5.34 -6.46
CA MET A 199 12.14 -4.69 -6.89
C MET A 199 12.01 -3.18 -6.92
N ARG A 200 10.85 -2.61 -7.28
CA ARG A 200 10.60 -1.17 -7.22
C ARG A 200 10.25 -0.64 -5.83
N LEU A 201 9.79 -1.49 -4.92
CA LEU A 201 9.63 -1.14 -3.51
C LEU A 201 10.94 -1.29 -2.72
N GLY A 202 11.87 -2.12 -3.21
CA GLY A 202 13.14 -2.42 -2.56
C GLY A 202 14.35 -1.63 -3.08
N TYR A 203 14.24 -0.94 -4.22
CA TYR A 203 15.22 0.02 -4.76
C TYR A 203 14.74 1.45 -4.56
#